data_AF-A0A2E8VMT6-F1
#
_entry.id   AF-A0A2E8VMT6-F1
#
_cell.length_a   1.000
_cell.length_b   1.000
_cell.length_c   1.000
_cell.angle_alpha   90.00
_cell.angle_beta   90.00
_cell.angle_gamma   90.00
#
_symmetry.space_group_name_H-M   'P 1'
#
loop_
_entity.id
_entity.type
_entity.pdbx_description
1 polymer ?
#
loop_
_entity_poly.entity_id
_entity_poly.type
_entity_poly.pdbx_seq_one_letter_code
_entity_poly.pdbx_strand_id
1 'polypeptide(L)'
;MRDALYAADLLVHRALHAQPTAHRVLLEAFDDSDAILGASDAALTLSGVDSRTVRALRERSADKAWLQRALEWLQAPGHSLIRWSEPAYPPQLAVINDAPMLLFCVGDVVTLSRDSVAIVGRRAATPAGLEAEALLARELASAGLSIVSGMALGIDAQAQSAFVEGGFGTVAVLGTGVDVVHPKRHSRLADRISATGVLVFGVSAGDAGASREFPAAESGDQRAQPGHPGGGGGREERHTQHGAARARTGA
;
A
#
# COMPACT_ATOMS: atom_id res chain seq x y z
N MET A 1 17.30 -14.39 7.73
CA MET A 1 17.75 -15.32 6.66
C MET A 1 16.99 -15.10 5.35
N ARG A 2 15.70 -14.74 5.34
CA ARG A 2 15.02 -14.27 4.11
C ARG A 2 15.50 -12.86 3.69
N ASP A 3 15.91 -12.06 4.66
CA ASP A 3 16.32 -10.65 4.54
C ASP A 3 17.46 -10.44 3.53
N ALA A 4 18.41 -11.39 3.45
CA ALA A 4 19.49 -11.35 2.47
C ALA A 4 19.03 -11.69 1.04
N LEU A 5 17.94 -12.46 0.87
CA LEU A 5 17.46 -12.90 -0.45
C LEU A 5 16.74 -11.81 -1.24
N TYR A 6 16.21 -10.79 -0.56
CA TYR A 6 15.43 -9.72 -1.18
C TYR A 6 16.16 -8.37 -1.22
N ALA A 7 17.37 -8.28 -0.65
CA ALA A 7 18.06 -6.99 -0.50
C ALA A 7 18.37 -6.34 -1.86
N ALA A 8 18.92 -7.12 -2.81
CA ALA A 8 19.18 -6.64 -4.16
C ALA A 8 17.88 -6.31 -4.91
N ASP A 9 16.88 -7.20 -4.86
CA ASP A 9 15.57 -7.01 -5.49
C ASP A 9 14.89 -5.71 -5.03
N LEU A 10 14.91 -5.44 -3.72
CA LEU A 10 14.36 -4.23 -3.12
C LEU A 10 15.09 -2.97 -3.62
N LEU A 11 16.43 -3.01 -3.77
CA LEU A 11 17.21 -1.89 -4.28
C LEU A 11 16.98 -1.63 -5.78
N VAL A 12 16.93 -2.69 -6.60
CA VAL A 12 16.62 -2.57 -8.04
C VAL A 12 15.18 -2.08 -8.23
N HIS A 13 14.22 -2.63 -7.47
CA HIS A 13 12.84 -2.13 -7.45
C HIS A 13 12.78 -0.67 -7.02
N ARG A 14 13.47 -0.26 -5.95
CA ARG A 14 13.50 1.14 -5.48
C ARG A 14 14.06 2.08 -6.55
N ALA A 15 14.94 1.61 -7.41
CA ALA A 15 15.41 2.39 -8.55
C ALA A 15 14.42 2.42 -9.73
N LEU A 16 13.79 1.29 -10.05
CA LEU A 16 13.20 1.02 -11.36
C LEU A 16 11.68 0.72 -11.36
N HIS A 17 10.95 0.79 -10.24
CA HIS A 17 9.50 0.57 -10.21
C HIS A 17 8.70 1.45 -11.18
N ALA A 18 9.15 2.69 -11.43
CA ALA A 18 8.52 3.60 -12.39
C ALA A 18 8.96 3.33 -13.85
N GLN A 19 9.78 2.29 -14.06
CA GLN A 19 10.39 1.89 -15.32
C GLN A 19 10.34 0.35 -15.48
N PRO A 20 9.19 -0.33 -15.32
CA PRO A 20 9.07 -1.80 -15.35
C PRO A 20 9.62 -2.41 -16.65
N THR A 21 9.48 -1.75 -17.80
CA THR A 21 10.10 -2.20 -19.06
C THR A 21 11.62 -2.30 -18.94
N ALA A 22 12.26 -1.30 -18.34
CA ALA A 22 13.71 -1.29 -18.14
C ALA A 22 14.14 -2.29 -17.05
N HIS A 23 13.32 -2.45 -16.00
CA HIS A 23 13.52 -3.47 -14.97
C HIS A 23 13.48 -4.88 -15.60
N ARG A 24 12.48 -5.16 -16.45
CA ARG A 24 12.37 -6.45 -17.16
C ARG A 24 13.52 -6.67 -18.14
N VAL A 25 13.90 -5.67 -18.95
CA VAL A 25 15.07 -5.74 -19.84
C VAL A 25 16.36 -6.07 -19.09
N LEU A 26 16.52 -5.57 -17.86
CA LEU A 26 17.66 -5.92 -17.02
C LEU A 26 17.55 -7.35 -16.46
N LEU A 27 16.39 -7.79 -15.98
CA LEU A 27 16.18 -9.17 -15.52
C LEU A 27 16.20 -10.22 -16.67
N GLU A 28 15.99 -9.80 -17.92
CA GLU A 28 16.17 -10.64 -19.11
C GLU A 28 17.65 -10.74 -19.54
N ALA A 29 18.49 -9.77 -19.15
CA ALA A 29 19.90 -9.67 -19.53
C ALA A 29 20.89 -10.10 -18.43
N PHE A 30 20.44 -10.18 -17.17
CA PHE A 30 21.22 -10.53 -15.99
C PHE A 30 20.44 -11.55 -15.15
N ASP A 31 21.14 -12.57 -14.63
CA ASP A 31 20.50 -13.71 -13.95
C ASP A 31 19.68 -13.33 -12.71
N ASP A 32 20.10 -12.28 -11.98
CA ASP A 32 19.44 -11.78 -10.77
C ASP A 32 19.75 -10.28 -10.49
N SER A 33 19.11 -9.75 -9.45
CA SER A 33 19.29 -8.36 -9.02
C SER A 33 20.69 -8.03 -8.49
N ASP A 34 21.43 -9.01 -7.94
CA ASP A 34 22.81 -8.79 -7.48
C ASP A 34 23.74 -8.60 -8.69
N ALA A 35 23.54 -9.38 -9.76
CA ALA A 35 24.22 -9.20 -11.04
C ALA A 35 23.90 -7.83 -11.67
N ILE A 36 22.64 -7.36 -11.62
CA ILE A 36 22.26 -6.00 -12.07
C ILE A 36 23.00 -4.91 -11.28
N LEU A 37 23.08 -5.04 -9.95
CA LEU A 37 23.77 -4.07 -9.10
C LEU A 37 25.29 -4.09 -9.30
N GLY A 38 25.88 -5.27 -9.51
CA GLY A 38 27.32 -5.47 -9.72
C GLY A 38 27.82 -5.20 -11.15
N ALA A 39 26.93 -5.21 -12.16
CA ALA A 39 27.27 -4.95 -13.56
C ALA A 39 27.90 -3.55 -13.75
N SER A 40 28.74 -3.39 -14.78
CA SER A 40 29.28 -2.06 -15.13
C SER A 40 28.24 -1.21 -15.89
N ASP A 41 28.38 0.13 -15.83
CA ASP A 41 27.48 1.06 -16.54
C ASP A 41 27.44 0.79 -18.07
N ALA A 42 28.56 0.33 -18.63
CA ALA A 42 28.65 -0.10 -20.03
C ALA A 42 27.86 -1.39 -20.29
N ALA A 43 27.95 -2.39 -19.41
CA ALA A 43 27.18 -3.63 -19.53
C ALA A 43 25.67 -3.39 -19.41
N LEU A 44 25.25 -2.53 -18.46
CA LEU A 44 23.85 -2.11 -18.33
C LEU A 44 23.38 -1.37 -19.59
N THR A 45 24.15 -0.42 -20.12
CA THR A 45 23.77 0.30 -21.35
C THR A 45 23.67 -0.64 -22.56
N LEU A 46 24.54 -1.65 -22.65
CA LEU A 46 24.48 -2.67 -23.70
C LEU A 46 23.26 -3.61 -23.60
N SER A 47 22.61 -3.72 -22.44
CA SER A 47 21.36 -4.47 -22.33
C SER A 47 20.15 -3.76 -22.94
N GLY A 48 20.29 -2.47 -23.31
CA GLY A 48 19.24 -1.67 -23.94
C GLY A 48 18.55 -0.66 -23.03
N VAL A 49 19.02 -0.46 -21.78
CA VAL A 49 18.56 0.65 -20.93
C VAL A 49 19.35 1.94 -21.19
N ASP A 50 18.71 3.10 -21.02
CA ASP A 50 19.37 4.38 -21.28
C ASP A 50 20.24 4.85 -20.08
N SER A 51 21.15 5.81 -20.32
CA SER A 51 22.05 6.31 -19.28
C SER A 51 21.33 7.01 -18.12
N ARG A 52 20.07 7.44 -18.29
CA ARG A 52 19.25 8.00 -17.19
C ARG A 52 18.76 6.88 -16.27
N THR A 53 18.40 5.73 -16.85
CA THR A 53 18.05 4.50 -16.14
C THR A 53 19.24 4.00 -15.34
N VAL A 54 20.44 3.90 -15.96
CA VAL A 54 21.68 3.50 -15.28
C VAL A 54 21.99 4.43 -14.11
N ARG A 55 21.94 5.75 -14.32
CA ARG A 55 22.13 6.72 -13.24
C ARG A 55 21.10 6.56 -12.12
N ALA A 56 19.81 6.40 -12.45
CA ALA A 56 18.75 6.19 -11.47
C ALA A 56 18.96 4.90 -10.66
N LEU A 57 19.49 3.83 -11.28
CA LEU A 57 19.92 2.63 -10.59
C LEU A 57 20.99 2.96 -9.55
N ARG A 58 22.10 3.58 -9.95
CA ARG A 58 23.21 3.91 -9.02
C ARG A 58 22.79 4.83 -7.87
N GLU A 59 22.04 5.89 -8.17
CA GLU A 59 21.63 6.88 -7.18
C GLU A 59 20.62 6.31 -6.17
N ARG A 60 19.63 5.54 -6.63
CA ARG A 60 18.53 5.06 -5.80
C ARG A 60 18.86 3.73 -5.09
N SER A 61 19.73 2.89 -5.65
CA SER A 61 20.21 1.67 -4.99
C SER A 61 21.20 1.96 -3.84
N ALA A 62 21.71 3.18 -3.73
CA ALA A 62 22.57 3.60 -2.62
C ALA A 62 21.79 3.90 -1.31
N ASP A 63 20.45 3.96 -1.35
CA ASP A 63 19.59 4.29 -0.19
C ASP A 63 19.46 3.11 0.81
N LYS A 64 20.56 2.87 1.54
CA LYS A 64 20.63 1.87 2.62
C LYS A 64 19.59 2.11 3.71
N ALA A 65 19.17 3.35 3.93
CA ALA A 65 18.18 3.68 4.96
C ALA A 65 16.78 3.22 4.54
N TRP A 66 16.40 3.39 3.27
CA TRP A 66 15.16 2.83 2.73
C TRP A 66 15.21 1.30 2.72
N LEU A 67 16.32 0.69 2.31
CA LEU A 67 16.48 -0.76 2.34
C LEU A 67 16.27 -1.33 3.75
N GLN A 68 16.91 -0.73 4.76
CA GLN A 68 16.76 -1.16 6.15
C GLN A 68 15.30 -1.15 6.60
N ARG A 69 14.55 -0.07 6.31
CA ARG A 69 13.10 0.00 6.61
C ARG A 69 12.28 -1.06 5.88
N ALA A 70 12.61 -1.35 4.62
CA ALA A 70 11.91 -2.39 3.85
C ALA A 70 12.18 -3.80 4.40
N LEU A 71 13.42 -4.08 4.83
CA LEU A 71 13.79 -5.35 5.47
C LEU A 71 13.17 -5.50 6.86
N GLU A 72 13.09 -4.41 7.64
CA GLU A 72 12.38 -4.36 8.93
C GLU A 72 10.87 -4.61 8.75
N TRP A 73 10.26 -3.98 7.74
CA TRP A 73 8.85 -4.19 7.41
C TRP A 73 8.54 -5.67 7.07
N LEU A 74 9.47 -6.37 6.40
CA LEU A 74 9.34 -7.80 6.10
C LEU A 74 9.45 -8.72 7.32
N GLN A 75 9.84 -8.22 8.49
CA GLN A 75 9.85 -9.02 9.73
C GLN A 75 8.49 -9.07 10.43
N ALA A 76 7.55 -8.20 10.07
CA ALA A 76 6.25 -8.14 10.74
C ALA A 76 5.33 -9.31 10.32
N PRO A 77 4.48 -9.83 11.24
CA PRO A 77 3.63 -10.98 10.95
C PRO A 77 2.66 -10.74 9.79
N GLY A 78 2.54 -11.72 8.89
CA GLY A 78 1.66 -11.64 7.72
C GLY A 78 2.18 -10.73 6.60
N HIS A 79 3.36 -10.12 6.75
CA HIS A 79 3.99 -9.33 5.69
C HIS A 79 4.78 -10.25 4.77
N SER A 80 4.79 -9.95 3.47
CA SER A 80 5.50 -10.74 2.46
C SER A 80 5.89 -9.89 1.27
N LEU A 81 6.98 -10.31 0.61
CA LEU A 81 7.39 -9.84 -0.70
C LEU A 81 7.28 -11.01 -1.68
N ILE A 82 6.67 -10.79 -2.83
CA ILE A 82 6.57 -11.80 -3.88
C ILE A 82 7.24 -11.27 -5.14
N ARG A 83 8.19 -12.04 -5.67
CA ARG A 83 8.91 -11.73 -6.92
C ARG A 83 8.13 -12.24 -8.12
N TRP A 84 8.26 -11.55 -9.26
CA TRP A 84 7.68 -12.00 -10.54
C TRP A 84 8.07 -13.44 -10.93
N SER A 85 9.25 -13.91 -10.52
CA SER A 85 9.75 -15.27 -10.74
C SER A 85 9.27 -16.32 -9.73
N GLU A 86 8.53 -15.95 -8.69
CA GLU A 86 8.07 -16.90 -7.65
C GLU A 86 6.72 -17.54 -7.99
N PRO A 87 6.50 -18.83 -7.68
CA PRO A 87 5.23 -19.52 -7.95
C PRO A 87 3.98 -18.91 -7.27
N ALA A 88 4.16 -18.05 -6.26
CA ALA A 88 3.08 -17.33 -5.59
C ALA A 88 2.64 -16.06 -6.35
N TYR A 89 3.38 -15.64 -7.38
CA TYR A 89 3.02 -14.48 -8.19
C TYR A 89 1.83 -14.83 -9.12
N PRO A 90 0.80 -13.97 -9.24
CA PRO A 90 -0.37 -14.30 -10.06
C PRO A 90 0.01 -14.49 -11.54
N PRO A 91 -0.23 -15.66 -12.16
CA PRO A 91 0.20 -15.91 -13.55
C PRO A 91 -0.52 -15.01 -14.57
N GLN A 92 -1.75 -14.59 -14.27
CA GLN A 92 -2.50 -13.61 -15.06
C GLN A 92 -1.88 -12.21 -15.01
N LEU A 93 -1.22 -11.84 -13.91
CA LEU A 93 -0.49 -10.58 -13.79
C LEU A 93 0.88 -10.68 -14.46
N ALA A 94 1.54 -11.84 -14.41
CA ALA A 94 2.88 -12.03 -14.95
C ALA A 94 3.00 -11.76 -16.47
N VAL A 95 1.89 -11.87 -17.21
CA VAL A 95 1.81 -11.71 -18.67
C VAL A 95 1.45 -10.30 -19.15
N ILE A 96 1.17 -9.34 -18.25
CA ILE A 96 0.89 -7.95 -18.67
C ILE A 96 2.21 -7.18 -18.91
N ASN A 97 2.17 -6.20 -19.83
CA ASN A 97 3.39 -5.53 -20.30
C ASN A 97 4.16 -4.77 -19.21
N ASP A 98 3.45 -4.22 -18.24
CA ASP A 98 3.94 -3.39 -17.15
C ASP A 98 3.89 -4.09 -15.79
N ALA A 99 3.83 -5.42 -15.76
CA ALA A 99 3.71 -6.23 -14.54
C ALA A 99 4.74 -5.79 -13.47
N PRO A 100 4.30 -5.51 -12.21
CA PRO A 100 5.21 -5.08 -11.16
C PRO A 100 6.14 -6.22 -10.76
N MET A 101 7.46 -6.02 -10.85
CA MET A 101 8.45 -7.08 -10.57
C MET A 101 8.44 -7.58 -9.12
N LEU A 102 7.92 -6.76 -8.19
CA LEU A 102 7.68 -7.13 -6.79
C LEU A 102 6.25 -6.76 -6.38
N LEU A 103 5.63 -7.62 -5.59
CA LEU A 103 4.39 -7.37 -4.86
C LEU A 103 4.69 -7.31 -3.36
N PHE A 104 4.28 -6.22 -2.71
CA PHE A 104 4.26 -6.10 -1.25
C PHE A 104 2.89 -6.55 -0.76
N CYS A 105 2.87 -7.52 0.16
CA CYS A 105 1.64 -8.19 0.59
C CYS A 105 1.46 -8.17 2.12
N VAL A 106 0.22 -7.94 2.58
CA VAL A 106 -0.18 -8.10 4.00
C VAL A 106 -1.38 -9.03 4.07
N GLY A 107 -1.20 -10.21 4.68
CA GLY A 107 -2.24 -11.23 4.87
C GLY A 107 -1.88 -12.58 4.23
N ASP A 108 -2.90 -13.35 3.85
CA ASP A 108 -2.74 -14.68 3.25
C ASP A 108 -2.51 -14.60 1.73
N VAL A 109 -1.24 -14.68 1.34
CA VAL A 109 -0.79 -14.71 -0.06
C VAL A 109 -1.34 -15.89 -0.87
N VAL A 110 -1.82 -16.98 -0.25
CA VAL A 110 -2.49 -18.08 -0.97
C VAL A 110 -3.75 -17.60 -1.70
N THR A 111 -4.34 -16.49 -1.25
CA THR A 111 -5.49 -15.84 -1.91
C THR A 111 -5.18 -15.35 -3.32
N LEU A 112 -3.90 -15.07 -3.65
CA LEU A 112 -3.44 -14.65 -4.98
C LEU A 112 -3.49 -15.75 -6.03
N SER A 113 -3.49 -17.01 -5.61
CA SER A 113 -3.52 -18.19 -6.49
C SER A 113 -4.93 -18.75 -6.71
N ARG A 114 -5.97 -18.10 -6.16
CA ARG A 114 -7.37 -18.53 -6.30
C ARG A 114 -7.97 -18.01 -7.59
N ASP A 115 -8.82 -18.80 -8.23
CA ASP A 115 -9.70 -18.32 -9.30
C ASP A 115 -10.52 -17.14 -8.78
N SER A 116 -10.50 -16.04 -9.52
CA SER A 116 -11.00 -14.76 -9.03
C SER A 116 -11.68 -13.91 -10.10
N VAL A 117 -12.59 -13.05 -9.64
CA VAL A 117 -13.28 -12.07 -10.48
C VAL A 117 -12.86 -10.67 -10.04
N ALA A 118 -12.44 -9.85 -10.99
CA ALA A 118 -12.18 -8.43 -10.75
C ALA A 118 -13.53 -7.67 -10.66
N ILE A 119 -13.78 -7.01 -9.54
CA ILE A 119 -14.93 -6.12 -9.35
C ILE A 119 -14.43 -4.69 -9.22
N VAL A 120 -14.99 -3.82 -10.07
CA VAL A 120 -14.67 -2.39 -10.14
C VAL A 120 -15.96 -1.62 -10.40
N GLY A 121 -16.10 -0.43 -9.81
CA GLY A 121 -17.29 0.37 -10.11
C GLY A 121 -17.27 1.82 -9.64
N ARG A 122 -18.48 2.40 -9.53
CA ARG A 122 -18.64 3.83 -9.25
C ARG A 122 -18.30 4.15 -7.80
N ARG A 123 -17.42 5.14 -7.61
CA ARG A 123 -17.08 5.72 -6.30
C ARG A 123 -18.27 6.35 -5.57
N ALA A 124 -19.25 6.83 -6.32
CA ALA A 124 -20.55 7.31 -5.85
C ALA A 124 -21.66 6.42 -6.41
N ALA A 125 -21.73 5.18 -5.91
CA ALA A 125 -22.81 4.24 -6.24
C ALA A 125 -24.12 4.64 -5.54
N THR A 126 -25.25 4.25 -6.13
CA THR A 126 -26.58 4.39 -5.52
C THR A 126 -26.79 3.31 -4.44
N PRO A 127 -27.70 3.50 -3.47
CA PRO A 127 -28.02 2.47 -2.48
C PRO A 127 -28.39 1.11 -3.10
N ALA A 128 -29.24 1.11 -4.13
CA ALA A 128 -29.61 -0.10 -4.87
C ALA A 128 -28.42 -0.75 -5.61
N GLY A 129 -27.45 0.04 -6.08
CA GLY A 129 -26.22 -0.49 -6.67
C GLY A 129 -25.29 -1.14 -5.64
N LEU A 130 -25.22 -0.58 -4.42
CA LEU A 130 -24.48 -1.16 -3.31
C LEU A 130 -25.13 -2.46 -2.81
N GLU A 131 -26.46 -2.52 -2.78
CA GLU A 131 -27.21 -3.73 -2.42
C GLU A 131 -27.04 -4.84 -3.45
N ALA A 132 -27.16 -4.54 -4.75
CA ALA A 132 -26.91 -5.48 -5.83
C ALA A 132 -25.46 -6.02 -5.82
N GLU A 133 -24.48 -5.14 -5.56
CA GLU A 133 -23.07 -5.56 -5.40
C GLU A 133 -22.86 -6.47 -4.19
N ALA A 134 -23.49 -6.17 -3.05
CA ALA A 134 -23.41 -7.01 -1.86
C ALA A 134 -23.99 -8.42 -2.09
N LEU A 135 -25.03 -8.54 -2.92
CA LEU A 135 -25.59 -9.82 -3.34
C LEU A 135 -24.62 -10.57 -4.26
N LEU A 136 -24.14 -9.93 -5.32
CA LEU A 136 -23.20 -10.51 -6.28
C LEU A 136 -21.92 -11.03 -5.58
N ALA A 137 -21.34 -10.23 -4.68
CA ALA A 137 -20.14 -10.63 -3.95
C ALA A 137 -20.37 -11.89 -3.09
N ARG A 138 -21.55 -12.03 -2.46
CA ARG A 138 -21.92 -13.21 -1.66
C ARG A 138 -22.20 -14.44 -2.53
N GLU A 139 -22.77 -14.25 -3.73
CA GLU A 139 -22.94 -15.33 -4.72
C GLU A 139 -21.59 -15.84 -5.24
N LEU A 140 -20.66 -14.95 -5.59
CA LEU A 140 -19.29 -15.32 -5.99
C LEU A 140 -18.55 -16.09 -4.88
N ALA A 141 -18.67 -15.63 -3.63
CA ALA A 141 -18.11 -16.33 -2.48
C ALA A 141 -18.69 -17.74 -2.32
N SER A 142 -20.01 -17.88 -2.48
CA SER A 142 -20.72 -19.16 -2.41
C SER A 142 -20.36 -20.10 -3.57
N ALA A 143 -19.93 -19.55 -4.71
CA ALA A 143 -19.39 -20.30 -5.84
C ALA A 143 -17.91 -20.69 -5.68
N GLY A 144 -17.25 -20.28 -4.58
CA GLY A 144 -15.83 -20.56 -4.32
C GLY A 144 -14.85 -19.64 -5.05
N LEU A 145 -15.34 -18.59 -5.72
CA LEU A 145 -14.51 -17.62 -6.43
C LEU A 145 -14.04 -16.51 -5.48
N SER A 146 -12.77 -16.14 -5.59
CA SER A 146 -12.22 -14.94 -4.91
C SER A 146 -12.63 -13.65 -5.64
N ILE A 147 -12.53 -12.51 -4.95
CA ILE A 147 -12.71 -11.18 -5.56
C ILE A 147 -11.38 -10.44 -5.53
N VAL A 148 -11.06 -9.73 -6.62
CA VAL A 148 -10.00 -8.72 -6.69
C VAL A 148 -10.65 -7.33 -6.82
N SER A 149 -10.30 -6.37 -5.97
CA SER A 149 -10.81 -4.99 -6.08
C SER A 149 -9.87 -3.94 -5.47
N GLY A 150 -10.14 -2.65 -5.74
CA GLY A 150 -9.23 -1.53 -5.47
C GLY A 150 -9.38 -0.85 -4.11
N MET A 151 -10.22 -1.36 -3.20
CA MET A 151 -10.62 -0.70 -1.94
C MET A 151 -11.16 0.74 -2.07
N ALA A 152 -11.56 1.15 -3.28
CA ALA A 152 -12.08 2.49 -3.52
C ALA A 152 -13.45 2.71 -2.82
N LEU A 153 -13.91 3.96 -2.79
CA LEU A 153 -15.27 4.29 -2.37
C LEU A 153 -16.30 3.53 -3.23
N GLY A 154 -17.50 3.32 -2.69
CA GLY A 154 -18.62 2.75 -3.45
C GLY A 154 -18.49 1.25 -3.67
N ILE A 155 -18.60 0.83 -4.93
CA ILE A 155 -18.68 -0.59 -5.35
C ILE A 155 -17.53 -1.43 -4.78
N ASP A 156 -16.27 -1.03 -5.00
CA ASP A 156 -15.08 -1.79 -4.57
C ASP A 156 -15.12 -2.19 -3.07
N ALA A 157 -15.31 -1.21 -2.19
CA ALA A 157 -15.38 -1.46 -0.74
C ALA A 157 -16.65 -2.23 -0.32
N GLN A 158 -17.76 -2.09 -1.06
CA GLN A 158 -18.99 -2.81 -0.79
C GLN A 158 -18.87 -4.30 -1.14
N ALA A 159 -18.30 -4.60 -2.31
CA ALA A 159 -18.00 -5.95 -2.76
C ALA A 159 -17.10 -6.65 -1.74
N GLN A 160 -15.97 -6.03 -1.40
CA GLN A 160 -15.03 -6.61 -0.45
C GLN A 160 -15.60 -6.75 0.96
N SER A 161 -16.37 -5.77 1.48
CA SER A 161 -17.01 -5.92 2.80
C SER A 161 -18.02 -7.06 2.83
N ALA A 162 -18.86 -7.18 1.82
CA ALA A 162 -19.86 -8.24 1.72
C ALA A 162 -19.20 -9.63 1.56
N PHE A 163 -18.06 -9.69 0.87
CA PHE A 163 -17.26 -10.91 0.71
C PHE A 163 -16.61 -11.37 2.03
N VAL A 164 -15.89 -10.46 2.72
CA VAL A 164 -15.28 -10.77 4.03
C VAL A 164 -16.32 -10.85 5.17
N GLU A 165 -17.56 -10.43 4.97
CA GLU A 165 -18.70 -10.73 5.88
C GLU A 165 -19.09 -12.21 5.80
N GLY A 166 -18.92 -12.86 4.64
CA GLY A 166 -19.13 -14.30 4.47
C GLY A 166 -17.99 -15.16 5.04
N GLY A 167 -16.90 -14.56 5.52
CA GLY A 167 -15.72 -15.27 6.03
C GLY A 167 -14.72 -15.70 4.95
N PHE A 168 -14.84 -15.18 3.73
CA PHE A 168 -13.96 -15.54 2.60
C PHE A 168 -12.87 -14.49 2.36
N GLY A 169 -11.68 -14.93 1.92
CA GLY A 169 -10.53 -14.08 1.62
C GLY A 169 -10.56 -13.46 0.23
N THR A 170 -10.42 -12.13 0.16
CA THR A 170 -10.35 -11.32 -1.07
C THR A 170 -8.96 -10.71 -1.26
N VAL A 171 -8.63 -10.33 -2.51
CA VAL A 171 -7.43 -9.55 -2.85
C VAL A 171 -7.79 -8.07 -2.94
N ALA A 172 -7.12 -7.23 -2.18
CA ALA A 172 -7.20 -5.78 -2.28
C ALA A 172 -5.95 -5.20 -2.96
N VAL A 173 -6.10 -4.66 -4.16
CA VAL A 173 -5.02 -3.95 -4.87
C VAL A 173 -5.05 -2.49 -4.46
N LEU A 174 -3.99 -2.01 -3.81
CA LEU A 174 -3.93 -0.66 -3.27
C LEU A 174 -3.21 0.28 -4.25
N GLY A 175 -3.73 1.51 -4.41
CA GLY A 175 -3.06 2.59 -5.16
C GLY A 175 -1.98 3.34 -4.36
N THR A 176 -1.64 2.84 -3.17
CA THR A 176 -0.66 3.37 -2.22
C THR A 176 0.01 2.20 -1.51
N GLY A 177 1.21 2.39 -0.95
CA GLY A 177 1.89 1.36 -0.16
C GLY A 177 0.99 0.75 0.92
N VAL A 178 1.16 -0.55 1.22
CA VAL A 178 0.20 -1.32 2.03
C VAL A 178 -0.02 -0.77 3.45
N ASP A 179 0.93 -0.02 4.02
CA ASP A 179 0.77 0.66 5.32
C ASP A 179 -0.14 1.92 5.25
N VAL A 180 -0.42 2.43 4.05
CA VAL A 180 -1.15 3.68 3.82
C VAL A 180 -2.52 3.36 3.21
N VAL A 181 -3.45 2.89 4.04
CA VAL A 181 -4.83 2.62 3.61
C VAL A 181 -5.50 3.93 3.15
N HIS A 182 -5.83 4.00 1.86
CA HIS A 182 -6.58 5.08 1.26
C HIS A 182 -7.85 4.55 0.57
N PRO A 183 -9.05 5.10 0.86
CA PRO A 183 -9.33 6.18 1.81
C PRO A 183 -9.24 5.72 3.27
N LYS A 184 -8.76 6.59 4.18
CA LYS A 184 -8.56 6.27 5.62
C LYS A 184 -9.77 5.64 6.32
N ARG A 185 -11.00 5.94 5.87
CA ARG A 185 -12.23 5.36 6.43
C ARG A 185 -12.33 3.84 6.23
N HIS A 186 -11.55 3.25 5.34
CA HIS A 186 -11.52 1.82 5.06
C HIS A 186 -10.45 1.05 5.86
N SER A 187 -9.76 1.65 6.85
CA SER A 187 -8.78 0.90 7.68
C SER A 187 -9.38 -0.37 8.30
N ARG A 188 -10.58 -0.30 8.90
CA ARG A 188 -11.27 -1.50 9.42
C ARG A 188 -11.62 -2.54 8.37
N LEU A 189 -11.73 -2.15 7.10
CA LEU A 189 -11.93 -3.09 6.00
C LEU A 189 -10.59 -3.72 5.61
N ALA A 190 -9.51 -2.93 5.56
CA ALA A 190 -8.16 -3.44 5.35
C ALA A 190 -7.79 -4.50 6.40
N ASP A 191 -8.03 -4.22 7.68
CA ASP A 191 -7.77 -5.15 8.80
C ASP A 191 -8.53 -6.48 8.65
N ARG A 192 -9.78 -6.43 8.13
CA ARG A 192 -10.60 -7.63 7.88
C ARG A 192 -10.14 -8.41 6.66
N ILE A 193 -9.68 -7.70 5.62
CA ILE A 193 -9.14 -8.31 4.41
C ILE A 193 -7.80 -8.98 4.74
N SER A 194 -6.84 -8.33 5.40
CA SER A 194 -5.56 -8.95 5.74
C SER A 194 -5.68 -10.14 6.72
N ALA A 195 -6.75 -10.20 7.51
CA ALA A 195 -7.02 -11.33 8.40
C ALA A 195 -7.55 -12.60 7.70
N THR A 196 -8.03 -12.51 6.46
CA THR A 196 -8.72 -13.62 5.75
C THR A 196 -8.29 -13.81 4.28
N GLY A 197 -7.77 -12.75 3.68
CA GLY A 197 -7.23 -12.63 2.33
C GLY A 197 -5.98 -11.75 2.36
N VAL A 198 -5.77 -10.88 1.36
CA VAL A 198 -4.49 -10.17 1.21
C VAL A 198 -4.64 -8.74 0.67
N LEU A 199 -3.92 -7.80 1.29
CA LEU A 199 -3.64 -6.47 0.74
C LEU A 199 -2.39 -6.54 -0.13
N VAL A 200 -2.42 -5.94 -1.32
CA VAL A 200 -1.33 -6.00 -2.31
C VAL A 200 -1.00 -4.59 -2.80
N PHE A 201 0.29 -4.28 -2.88
CA PHE A 201 0.81 -3.11 -3.59
C PHE A 201 1.90 -3.55 -4.56
N GLY A 202 1.78 -3.13 -5.81
CA GLY A 202 2.81 -3.23 -6.83
C GLY A 202 2.70 -1.99 -7.72
N VAL A 203 3.83 -1.38 -8.06
CA VAL A 203 3.88 -0.15 -8.86
C VAL A 203 4.14 -0.50 -10.32
N SER A 204 3.31 0.02 -11.24
CA SER A 204 3.49 -0.17 -12.69
C SER A 204 3.78 1.14 -13.44
N ALA A 205 4.09 1.03 -14.74
CA ALA A 205 4.29 2.17 -15.64
C ALA A 205 2.96 2.85 -15.98
N GLY A 206 2.50 3.72 -15.08
CA GLY A 206 1.26 4.47 -15.25
C GLY A 206 0.77 5.10 -13.95
N ASP A 207 1.21 4.57 -12.81
CA ASP A 207 0.87 5.02 -11.47
C ASP A 207 1.57 6.33 -11.07
N ALA A 208 1.28 7.41 -11.80
CA ALA A 208 1.70 8.77 -11.49
C ALA A 208 1.14 9.31 -10.14
N GLY A 209 0.40 8.49 -9.39
CA GLY A 209 -0.08 8.73 -8.04
C GLY A 209 0.82 8.20 -6.91
N ALA A 210 1.95 7.55 -7.21
CA ALA A 210 2.83 6.86 -6.26
C ALA A 210 3.60 7.76 -5.25
N SER A 211 3.09 8.95 -4.91
CA SER A 211 3.67 9.90 -3.93
C SER A 211 3.75 9.38 -2.49
N ARG A 212 3.43 8.10 -2.25
CA ARG A 212 3.54 7.38 -0.96
C ARG A 212 4.02 5.95 -1.16
N GLU A 213 5.14 5.81 -1.87
CA GLU A 213 6.04 4.65 -1.75
C GLU A 213 6.58 4.54 -0.32
N PHE A 214 5.84 3.78 0.48
CA PHE A 214 6.33 2.68 1.31
C PHE A 214 7.86 2.48 1.53
N PRO A 215 8.31 2.15 2.76
CA PRO A 215 7.63 2.35 4.05
C PRO A 215 7.80 3.81 4.49
N ALA A 216 6.69 4.46 4.87
CA ALA A 216 6.76 5.76 5.52
C ALA A 216 7.20 5.56 6.97
N ALA A 217 8.16 6.34 7.45
CA ALA A 217 8.50 6.34 8.87
C ALA A 217 7.27 6.73 9.69
N GLU A 218 7.03 6.03 10.80
CA GLU A 218 6.08 6.51 11.79
C GLU A 218 6.52 7.91 12.25
N SER A 219 5.67 8.91 12.01
CA SER A 219 5.64 10.08 12.88
C SER A 219 5.25 9.56 14.26
N GLY A 220 6.26 9.35 15.11
CA GLY A 220 6.15 8.53 16.31
C GLY A 220 4.92 8.84 17.15
N ASP A 221 4.35 7.77 17.70
CA ASP A 221 3.24 7.74 18.66
C ASP A 221 3.32 8.89 19.68
N GLN A 222 2.71 10.03 19.36
CA GLN A 222 2.36 11.05 20.36
C GLN A 222 1.15 10.57 21.14
N ARG A 223 1.37 9.45 21.84
CA ARG A 223 0.49 8.89 22.84
C ARG A 223 0.22 10.01 23.84
N ALA A 224 -1.04 10.40 23.97
CA ALA A 224 -1.46 11.46 24.87
C ALA A 224 -0.86 11.22 26.26
N GLN A 225 -0.05 12.15 26.76
CA GLN A 225 0.42 12.07 28.14
C GLN A 225 -0.80 12.17 29.08
N PRO A 226 -0.95 11.26 30.05
CA PRO A 226 -2.00 11.39 31.05
C PRO A 226 -1.75 12.63 31.89
N GLY A 227 -2.80 13.42 32.11
CA GLY A 227 -2.69 14.70 32.82
C GLY A 227 -2.15 14.54 34.25
N HIS A 228 -1.24 15.44 34.64
CA HIS A 228 -0.73 15.50 36.00
C HIS A 228 -1.49 16.58 36.81
N PRO A 229 -2.03 16.27 38.00
CA PRO A 229 -2.86 17.20 38.77
C PRO A 229 -2.05 18.03 39.80
N GLY A 230 -2.52 19.25 40.04
CA GLY A 230 -2.07 20.13 41.13
C GLY A 230 -0.95 21.13 40.73
N GLY A 231 -0.93 22.36 41.24
CA GLY A 231 -1.94 23.06 42.05
C GLY A 231 -1.37 24.30 42.78
N GLY A 232 -2.25 25.26 43.11
CA GLY A 232 -2.04 26.21 44.21
C GLY A 232 -1.32 27.54 43.94
N GLY A 233 -2.01 28.65 44.28
CA GLY A 233 -1.43 30.00 44.46
C GLY A 233 -1.38 30.85 43.18
N GLY A 234 -1.81 32.12 43.15
CA GLY A 234 -2.40 32.97 44.20
C GLY A 234 -1.77 34.37 44.18
N ARG A 235 -2.58 35.42 44.45
CA ARG A 235 -2.21 36.86 44.54
C ARG A 235 -1.87 37.56 43.20
N GLU A 236 -2.18 38.84 42.94
CA GLU A 236 -3.05 39.88 43.54
C GLU A 236 -2.92 41.16 42.69
N GLU A 237 -3.88 42.10 42.84
CA GLU A 237 -3.90 43.48 42.29
C GLU A 237 -4.19 43.64 40.77
N ARG A 238 -4.77 44.74 40.24
CA ARG A 238 -5.49 45.90 40.83
C ARG A 238 -6.55 46.53 39.85
N HIS A 239 -7.10 47.68 40.26
CA HIS A 239 -8.05 48.62 39.62
C HIS A 239 -7.72 49.10 38.18
N THR A 240 -8.65 49.59 37.33
CA THR A 240 -9.73 50.60 37.52
C THR A 240 -10.94 50.36 36.58
N GLN A 241 -12.21 50.40 37.04
CA GLN A 241 -13.13 51.55 37.18
C GLN A 241 -13.55 52.34 35.92
N HIS A 242 -14.74 52.00 35.38
CA HIS A 242 -15.84 52.83 34.78
C HIS A 242 -16.60 51.97 33.74
N GLY A 243 -17.92 51.96 33.59
CA GLY A 243 -19.01 52.63 34.31
C GLY A 243 -20.37 52.19 33.72
N ALA A 244 -21.47 52.57 34.39
CA ALA A 244 -22.90 52.55 34.01
C ALA A 244 -23.35 52.23 32.55
N ALA A 245 -24.57 51.75 32.26
CA ALA A 245 -25.67 51.16 33.05
C ALA A 245 -26.85 50.85 32.10
N ARG A 246 -27.68 49.82 32.41
CA ARG A 246 -29.08 49.63 31.92
C ARG A 246 -29.27 49.47 30.39
N ALA A 247 -30.40 49.00 29.86
CA ALA A 247 -31.38 48.01 30.32
C ALA A 247 -32.36 47.66 29.16
N ARG A 248 -32.83 46.39 29.13
CA ARG A 248 -34.19 45.94 28.74
C ARG A 248 -34.76 46.17 27.32
N THR A 249 -35.15 45.04 26.72
CA THR A 249 -36.36 44.75 25.90
C THR A 249 -36.70 45.57 24.65
N GLY A 250 -37.00 44.85 23.57
CA GLY A 250 -37.87 45.30 22.49
C GLY A 250 -37.94 44.29 21.33
N ALA A 251 -39.06 43.57 21.24
CA ALA A 251 -39.60 42.79 20.11
C ALA A 251 -38.61 42.03 19.18
#